data_AF-A0A818VEN2-F1
#
_entry.id   AF-A0A818VEN2-F1
#
_cell.length_a   1.000
_cell.length_b   1.000
_cell.length_c   1.000
_cell.angle_alpha   90.00
_cell.angle_beta   90.00
_cell.angle_gamma   90.00
#
_symmetry.space_group_name_H-M   'P 1'
#
loop_
_entity.id
_entity.type
_entity.pdbx_description
1 polymer ?
#
loop_
_entity_poly.entity_id
_entity_poly.type
_entity_poly.pdbx_seq_one_letter_code
_entity_poly.pdbx_strand_id
1 'polypeptide(L)'
;MVDNIGESITKAKTFCFASGQTVILDEDKIQKIPYLAALVSSGDCFESARNEHGHYKLDSHIEYKHFSFILESLSFHSVRQLFTHLPKQNDVTPIIALLDFLGIGPQPDPALREVDQIFFSTVVFSPLLEDYLHIIKPSVIQNMAVRFAIAMAKEEYDFTDCKVIDQIYWFVMFILSAYKFFGSRLRHHVYKIAEHCFSLFEPLLLKSLKKLIQRTQKDEKKYLITNEDGIDPDEDNLSSLEQLCDISSEKWPRYILGIEIRGND
;
A
#
# COMPACT_ATOMS: atom_id res chain seq x y z
N MET A 1 -21.74 25.48 -45.26
CA MET A 1 -20.88 25.24 -44.07
C MET A 1 -21.64 24.25 -43.22
N VAL A 2 -21.24 22.99 -43.29
CA VAL A 2 -21.86 21.90 -42.52
C VAL A 2 -20.73 21.30 -41.70
N ASP A 3 -21.00 21.18 -40.42
CA ASP A 3 -20.10 20.80 -39.35
C ASP A 3 -19.38 19.48 -39.63
N ASN A 4 -18.05 19.50 -39.48
CA ASN A 4 -17.24 18.30 -39.34
C ASN A 4 -16.66 18.32 -37.92
N ILE A 5 -17.51 18.03 -36.94
CA ILE A 5 -17.07 17.64 -35.62
C ILE A 5 -16.55 16.22 -35.80
N GLY A 6 -15.23 16.11 -35.97
CA GLY A 6 -14.55 14.83 -35.95
C GLY A 6 -14.77 14.17 -34.60
N GLU A 7 -15.76 13.27 -34.53
CA GLU A 7 -15.87 12.30 -33.46
C GLU A 7 -14.56 11.53 -33.41
N SER A 8 -13.73 11.83 -32.41
CA SER A 8 -12.61 10.99 -32.04
C SER A 8 -13.16 9.66 -31.56
N ILE A 9 -13.41 8.73 -32.50
CA ILE A 9 -13.73 7.33 -32.19
C ILE A 9 -12.51 6.78 -31.44
N THR A 10 -12.60 6.74 -30.12
CA THR A 10 -11.64 6.06 -29.26
C THR A 10 -11.60 4.59 -29.67
N LYS A 11 -10.54 4.19 -30.37
CA LYS A 11 -10.38 2.82 -30.88
C LYS A 11 -10.07 1.90 -29.70
N ALA A 12 -11.10 1.37 -29.07
CA ALA A 12 -10.93 0.34 -28.07
C ALA A 12 -10.16 -0.87 -28.64
N LYS A 13 -9.27 -1.45 -27.84
CA LYS A 13 -8.48 -2.63 -28.18
C LYS A 13 -8.80 -3.76 -27.22
N THR A 14 -8.77 -4.99 -27.74
CA THR A 14 -9.00 -6.20 -26.96
C THR A 14 -7.68 -6.86 -26.62
N PHE A 15 -7.47 -7.16 -25.34
CA PHE A 15 -6.32 -7.87 -24.81
C PHE A 15 -6.77 -9.21 -24.26
N CYS A 16 -5.97 -10.25 -24.50
CA CYS A 16 -6.25 -11.63 -24.13
C CYS A 16 -5.18 -12.16 -23.18
N PHE A 17 -5.62 -12.73 -22.07
CA PHE A 17 -4.78 -13.34 -21.05
C PHE A 17 -4.51 -14.81 -21.42
N ALA A 18 -3.44 -15.38 -20.87
CA ALA A 18 -3.15 -16.81 -21.04
C ALA A 18 -4.27 -17.72 -20.51
N SER A 19 -5.08 -17.24 -19.56
CA SER A 19 -6.28 -17.94 -19.07
C SER A 19 -7.43 -17.99 -20.09
N GLY A 20 -7.33 -17.30 -21.23
CA GLY A 20 -8.38 -17.16 -22.22
C GLY A 20 -9.38 -16.03 -21.92
N GLN A 21 -9.31 -15.43 -20.73
CA GLN A 21 -10.09 -14.23 -20.41
C GLN A 21 -9.64 -13.06 -21.29
N THR A 22 -10.53 -12.08 -21.49
CA THR A 22 -10.23 -10.89 -22.29
C THR A 22 -10.66 -9.62 -21.57
N VAL A 23 -10.02 -8.52 -21.94
CA VAL A 23 -10.40 -7.17 -21.49
C VAL A 23 -10.38 -6.22 -22.69
N ILE A 24 -11.38 -5.33 -22.75
CA ILE A 24 -11.48 -4.29 -23.77
C ILE A 24 -11.11 -2.97 -23.10
N LEU A 25 -10.12 -2.27 -23.64
CA LEU A 25 -9.61 -1.02 -23.11
C LEU A 25 -9.65 0.07 -24.17
N ASP A 26 -10.05 1.26 -23.77
CA ASP A 26 -9.91 2.47 -24.58
C ASP A 26 -8.46 2.96 -24.61
N GLU A 27 -8.19 3.90 -25.51
CA GLU A 27 -6.85 4.45 -25.70
C GLU A 27 -6.32 5.17 -24.44
N ASP A 28 -7.18 5.84 -23.65
CA ASP A 28 -6.77 6.53 -22.42
C ASP A 28 -6.18 5.55 -21.40
N LYS A 29 -6.85 4.42 -21.17
CA LYS A 29 -6.34 3.37 -20.27
C LYS A 29 -5.09 2.70 -20.80
N ILE A 30 -4.99 2.50 -22.12
CA ILE A 30 -3.80 1.91 -22.74
C ILE A 30 -2.58 2.82 -22.51
N GLN A 31 -2.72 4.12 -22.74
CA GLN A 31 -1.61 5.07 -22.59
C GLN A 31 -1.15 5.25 -21.13
N LYS A 32 -2.04 5.01 -20.16
CA LYS A 32 -1.69 5.01 -18.73
C LYS A 32 -0.85 3.81 -18.31
N ILE A 33 -0.75 2.77 -19.14
CA ILE A 33 0.01 1.55 -18.84
C ILE A 33 1.13 1.39 -19.87
N PRO A 34 2.38 1.77 -19.54
CA PRO A 34 3.50 1.73 -20.48
C PRO A 34 3.68 0.40 -21.21
N TYR A 35 3.52 -0.72 -20.51
CA TYR A 35 3.57 -2.06 -21.13
C TYR A 35 2.53 -2.22 -22.26
N LEU A 36 1.28 -1.78 -22.05
CA LEU A 36 0.22 -1.89 -23.06
C LEU A 36 0.45 -0.93 -24.21
N ALA A 37 0.86 0.31 -23.91
CA ALA A 37 1.20 1.30 -24.93
C ALA A 37 2.29 0.75 -25.87
N ALA A 38 3.37 0.20 -25.30
CA ALA A 38 4.45 -0.43 -26.07
C ALA A 38 3.96 -1.64 -26.88
N LEU A 39 3.12 -2.49 -26.30
CA LEU A 39 2.54 -3.65 -26.99
C LEU A 39 1.66 -3.24 -28.18
N VAL A 40 0.86 -2.18 -28.03
CA VAL A 40 0.02 -1.66 -29.12
C VAL A 40 0.87 -1.01 -30.20
N SER A 41 1.86 -0.18 -29.84
CA SER A 41 2.74 0.49 -30.81
C SER A 41 3.61 -0.48 -31.60
N SER A 42 4.03 -1.59 -30.99
CA SER A 42 4.84 -2.64 -31.64
C SER A 42 4.00 -3.71 -32.34
N GLY A 43 2.68 -3.73 -32.14
CA GLY A 43 1.79 -4.77 -32.63
C GLY A 43 1.72 -4.91 -34.14
N ASP A 44 1.94 -3.83 -34.89
CA ASP A 44 1.99 -3.87 -36.36
C ASP A 44 3.37 -4.32 -36.88
N CYS A 45 4.39 -4.36 -36.01
CA CYS A 45 5.74 -4.84 -36.34
C CYS A 45 5.92 -6.33 -36.07
N PHE A 46 5.08 -6.94 -35.22
CA PHE A 46 5.20 -8.33 -34.80
C PHE A 46 3.85 -9.05 -34.85
N GLU A 47 3.64 -9.90 -35.86
CA GLU A 47 2.43 -10.74 -35.97
C GLU A 47 2.21 -11.62 -34.72
N SER A 48 3.28 -12.00 -34.02
CA SER A 48 3.21 -12.80 -32.79
C SER A 48 2.54 -12.09 -31.61
N ALA A 49 2.44 -10.75 -31.64
CA ALA A 49 1.81 -9.96 -30.58
C ALA A 49 0.28 -10.11 -30.56
N ARG A 50 -0.31 -10.60 -31.66
CA ARG A 50 -1.76 -10.83 -31.76
C ARG A 50 -2.09 -12.33 -31.83
N ASN A 51 -3.30 -12.69 -31.41
CA ASN A 51 -3.86 -14.03 -31.64
C ASN A 51 -4.57 -14.11 -33.00
N GLU A 52 -5.08 -15.30 -33.31
CA GLU A 52 -5.84 -15.57 -34.54
C GLU A 52 -7.10 -14.71 -34.70
N HIS A 53 -7.61 -14.13 -33.60
CA HIS A 53 -8.74 -13.21 -33.59
C HIS A 53 -8.32 -11.73 -33.67
N GLY A 54 -7.01 -11.44 -33.81
CA GLY A 54 -6.47 -10.09 -33.85
C GLY A 54 -6.40 -9.39 -32.48
N HIS A 55 -6.64 -10.11 -31.37
CA HIS A 55 -6.51 -9.57 -30.02
C HIS A 55 -5.04 -9.57 -29.58
N TYR A 56 -4.63 -8.56 -28.83
CA TYR A 56 -3.28 -8.49 -28.26
C TYR A 56 -3.10 -9.56 -27.18
N LYS A 57 -2.02 -10.33 -27.27
CA LYS A 57 -1.66 -11.33 -26.26
C LYS A 57 -0.87 -10.65 -25.15
N LEU A 58 -1.38 -10.74 -23.93
CA LEU A 58 -0.65 -10.32 -22.73
C LEU A 58 0.38 -11.39 -22.35
N ASP A 59 1.43 -10.96 -21.65
CA ASP A 59 2.42 -11.88 -21.07
C ASP A 59 1.73 -12.90 -20.15
N SER A 60 2.16 -14.17 -20.21
CA SER A 60 1.56 -15.27 -19.45
C SER A 60 1.65 -15.08 -17.93
N HIS A 61 2.57 -14.25 -17.44
CA HIS A 61 2.70 -13.93 -16.02
C HIS A 61 1.63 -12.93 -15.53
N ILE A 62 0.91 -12.27 -16.44
CA ILE A 62 -0.16 -11.33 -16.07
C ILE A 62 -1.43 -12.14 -15.78
N GLU A 63 -1.81 -12.22 -14.51
CA GLU A 63 -3.07 -12.81 -14.10
C GLU A 63 -4.24 -11.81 -14.21
N TYR A 64 -5.37 -12.26 -14.76
CA TYR A 64 -6.56 -11.43 -14.96
C TYR A 64 -7.01 -10.72 -13.67
N LYS A 65 -7.12 -11.44 -12.56
CA LYS A 65 -7.59 -10.88 -11.27
C LYS A 65 -6.69 -9.73 -10.77
N HIS A 66 -5.38 -9.84 -10.93
CA HIS A 66 -4.42 -8.84 -10.47
C HIS A 66 -4.45 -7.63 -11.43
N PHE A 67 -4.51 -7.89 -12.73
CA PHE A 67 -4.62 -6.85 -13.73
C PHE A 67 -5.93 -6.05 -13.61
N SER A 68 -7.06 -6.71 -13.33
CA SER A 68 -8.34 -6.03 -13.08
C SER A 68 -8.24 -5.06 -11.89
N PHE A 69 -7.59 -5.47 -10.80
CA PHE A 69 -7.35 -4.58 -9.66
C PHE A 69 -6.45 -3.41 -10.04
N ILE A 70 -5.39 -3.64 -10.83
CA ILE A 70 -4.51 -2.55 -11.30
C ILE A 70 -5.28 -1.57 -12.19
N LEU A 71 -6.14 -2.04 -13.09
CA LEU A 71 -6.99 -1.17 -13.90
C LEU A 71 -7.91 -0.29 -13.04
N GLU A 72 -8.51 -0.86 -11.98
CA GLU A 72 -9.29 -0.09 -11.00
C GLU A 72 -8.41 0.96 -10.30
N SER A 73 -7.18 0.57 -9.93
CA SER A 73 -6.24 1.43 -9.22
C SER A 73 -5.78 2.66 -10.02
N LEU A 74 -5.91 2.65 -11.35
CA LEU A 74 -5.66 3.84 -12.18
C LEU A 74 -6.60 5.01 -11.88
N SER A 75 -7.74 4.74 -11.22
CA SER A 75 -8.69 5.77 -10.76
C SER A 75 -8.40 6.27 -9.35
N PHE A 76 -7.42 5.69 -8.65
CA PHE A 76 -7.09 6.09 -7.29
C PHE A 76 -6.39 7.45 -7.29
N HIS A 77 -6.79 8.29 -6.34
CA HIS A 77 -6.26 9.63 -6.16
C HIS A 77 -5.06 9.65 -5.20
N SER A 78 -4.78 8.51 -4.54
CA SER A 78 -3.77 8.40 -3.49
C SER A 78 -3.19 7.00 -3.43
N VAL A 79 -1.87 6.88 -3.31
CA VAL A 79 -1.18 5.58 -3.24
C VAL A 79 -1.67 4.70 -2.09
N ARG A 80 -2.10 5.28 -0.96
CA ARG A 80 -2.71 4.51 0.15
C ARG A 80 -3.88 3.63 -0.28
N GLN A 81 -4.62 4.05 -1.32
CA GLN A 81 -5.79 3.33 -1.80
C GLN A 81 -5.44 1.95 -2.36
N LEU A 82 -4.20 1.74 -2.82
CA LEU A 82 -3.71 0.41 -3.19
C LEU A 82 -3.89 -0.59 -2.05
N PHE A 83 -3.54 -0.19 -0.82
CA PHE A 83 -3.58 -1.12 0.33
C PHE A 83 -4.92 -1.05 1.08
N THR A 84 -5.68 0.04 0.97
CA THR A 84 -7.01 0.11 1.62
C THR A 84 -8.11 -0.53 0.79
N HIS A 85 -8.00 -0.55 -0.55
CA HIS A 85 -8.98 -1.22 -1.42
C HIS A 85 -8.62 -2.68 -1.72
N LEU A 86 -7.35 -3.07 -1.66
CA LEU A 86 -6.97 -4.47 -1.83
C LEU A 86 -7.54 -5.33 -0.67
N PRO A 87 -8.35 -6.36 -0.95
CA PRO A 87 -8.89 -7.23 0.09
C PRO A 87 -7.78 -7.95 0.86
N LYS A 88 -7.96 -8.18 2.17
CA LYS A 88 -6.94 -8.81 3.04
C LYS A 88 -6.58 -10.24 2.61
N GLN A 89 -7.51 -10.96 1.98
CA GLN A 89 -7.26 -12.32 1.48
C GLN A 89 -6.33 -12.36 0.27
N ASN A 90 -6.12 -11.23 -0.41
CA ASN A 90 -5.23 -11.15 -1.54
C ASN A 90 -3.81 -10.85 -1.06
N ASP A 91 -2.84 -11.56 -1.63
CA ASP A 91 -1.43 -11.22 -1.45
C ASP A 91 -1.12 -9.94 -2.24
N VAL A 92 -0.50 -8.97 -1.57
CA VAL A 92 -0.12 -7.68 -2.14
C VAL A 92 1.17 -7.79 -2.97
N THR A 93 2.01 -8.79 -2.71
CA THR A 93 3.32 -8.95 -3.36
C THR A 93 3.20 -9.12 -4.87
N PRO A 94 2.31 -10.00 -5.41
CA PRO A 94 2.10 -10.11 -6.85
C PRO A 94 1.54 -8.83 -7.49
N ILE A 95 0.77 -8.03 -6.73
CA ILE A 95 0.24 -6.75 -7.22
C ILE A 95 1.37 -5.74 -7.41
N ILE A 96 2.28 -5.64 -6.42
CA ILE A 96 3.44 -4.75 -6.49
C ILE A 96 4.37 -5.13 -7.64
N ALA A 97 4.69 -6.42 -7.77
CA ALA A 97 5.52 -6.91 -8.87
C ALA A 97 4.89 -6.62 -10.24
N LEU A 98 3.56 -6.78 -10.36
CA LEU A 98 2.85 -6.50 -11.59
C LEU A 98 2.80 -4.99 -11.90
N LEU A 99 2.66 -4.11 -10.89
CA LEU A 99 2.74 -2.66 -11.10
C LEU A 99 4.11 -2.24 -11.68
N ASP A 100 5.19 -2.82 -11.17
CA ASP A 100 6.54 -2.57 -11.64
C ASP A 100 6.74 -3.10 -13.08
N PHE A 101 6.33 -4.35 -13.34
CA PHE A 101 6.36 -4.96 -14.66
C PHE A 101 5.57 -4.15 -15.71
N LEU A 102 4.41 -3.62 -15.33
CA LEU A 102 3.58 -2.82 -16.21
C LEU A 102 4.09 -1.38 -16.41
N GLY A 103 5.09 -0.95 -15.61
CA GLY A 103 5.65 0.40 -15.63
C GLY A 103 4.75 1.45 -14.96
N ILE A 104 3.85 1.06 -14.06
CA ILE A 104 2.88 1.93 -13.37
C ILE A 104 3.40 2.33 -11.97
N GLY A 105 4.54 1.78 -11.55
CA GLY A 105 5.07 1.91 -10.19
C GLY A 105 5.21 3.36 -9.70
N PRO A 106 4.94 3.62 -8.41
CA PRO A 106 5.13 4.94 -7.82
C PRO A 106 6.60 5.35 -7.94
N GLN A 107 6.87 6.54 -8.49
CA GLN A 107 8.23 7.09 -8.54
C GLN A 107 8.35 8.42 -7.80
N PRO A 108 9.48 8.66 -7.08
CA PRO A 108 10.47 7.68 -6.63
C PRO A 108 10.06 6.97 -5.32
N ASP A 109 10.65 5.80 -5.04
CA ASP A 109 10.53 5.13 -3.74
C ASP A 109 11.23 5.96 -2.64
N PRO A 110 10.68 6.03 -1.40
CA PRO A 110 11.17 6.93 -0.37
C PRO A 110 12.44 6.37 0.29
N ALA A 111 13.45 7.23 0.47
CA ALA A 111 14.60 6.90 1.32
C ALA A 111 14.17 6.76 2.79
N LEU A 112 14.83 5.90 3.57
CA LEU A 112 14.48 5.69 4.99
C LEU A 112 14.51 6.98 5.82
N ARG A 113 15.39 7.93 5.48
CA ARG A 113 15.42 9.26 6.11
C ARG A 113 14.15 10.06 5.86
N GLU A 114 13.55 9.96 4.68
CA GLU A 114 12.28 10.63 4.36
C GLU A 114 11.12 9.98 5.11
N VAL A 115 11.13 8.64 5.21
CA VAL A 115 10.15 7.89 6.01
C VAL A 115 10.21 8.34 7.48
N ASP A 116 11.42 8.37 8.06
CA ASP A 116 11.68 8.82 9.42
C ASP A 116 11.12 10.23 9.67
N GLN A 117 11.50 11.17 8.82
CA GLN A 117 11.07 12.56 8.92
C GLN A 117 9.56 12.67 8.85
N ILE A 118 8.89 11.99 7.92
CA ILE A 118 7.44 12.08 7.79
C ILE A 118 6.72 11.42 8.96
N PHE A 119 7.17 10.25 9.42
CA PHE A 119 6.54 9.57 10.55
C PHE A 119 6.66 10.39 11.83
N PHE A 120 7.82 10.99 12.11
CA PHE A 120 8.04 11.65 13.40
C PHE A 120 7.80 13.16 13.40
N SER A 121 7.86 13.85 12.25
CA SER A 121 7.44 15.26 12.18
C SER A 121 5.93 15.46 12.27
N THR A 122 5.15 14.43 11.96
CA THR A 122 3.68 14.49 11.97
C THR A 122 3.07 14.00 13.27
N VAL A 123 3.90 13.49 14.18
CA VAL A 123 3.54 12.91 15.47
C VAL A 123 3.90 13.90 16.58
N VAL A 124 2.91 14.35 17.35
CA VAL A 124 3.14 15.22 18.51
C VAL A 124 3.25 14.36 19.77
N PHE A 125 4.42 14.33 20.39
CA PHE A 125 4.61 13.70 21.71
C PHE A 125 4.24 14.68 22.83
N SER A 126 3.45 14.25 23.82
CA SER A 126 3.31 14.96 25.10
C SER A 126 4.25 14.35 26.13
N PRO A 127 5.27 15.10 26.57
CA PRO A 127 6.07 14.69 27.72
C PRO A 127 5.25 14.57 29.00
N LEU A 128 4.16 15.34 29.12
CA LEU A 128 3.31 15.39 30.32
C LEU A 128 2.40 14.16 30.46
N LEU A 129 2.00 13.56 29.33
CA LEU A 129 1.11 12.40 29.31
C LEU A 129 1.85 11.10 29.00
N GLU A 130 3.16 11.16 28.70
CA GLU A 130 3.95 10.06 28.14
C GLU A 130 3.26 9.40 26.93
N ASP A 131 2.52 10.18 26.15
CA ASP A 131 1.69 9.68 25.06
C ASP A 131 1.79 10.58 23.83
N TYR A 132 1.55 10.00 22.66
CA TYR A 132 1.51 10.73 21.41
C TYR A 132 0.12 11.35 21.24
N LEU A 133 0.06 12.65 21.43
CA LEU A 133 -1.16 13.45 21.48
C LEU A 133 -1.97 13.32 20.19
N HIS A 134 -1.33 13.57 19.03
CA HIS A 134 -2.03 13.66 17.75
C HIS A 134 -1.11 13.37 16.56
N ILE A 135 -1.68 12.72 15.53
CA ILE A 135 -1.11 12.72 14.18
C ILE A 135 -1.85 13.78 13.38
N ILE A 136 -1.14 14.81 12.94
CA ILE A 136 -1.75 16.02 12.36
C ILE A 136 -2.21 15.78 10.90
N LYS A 137 -1.69 14.75 10.21
CA LYS A 137 -2.01 14.44 8.80
C LYS A 137 -2.04 12.94 8.53
N PRO A 138 -3.11 12.22 8.90
CA PRO A 138 -3.21 10.76 8.72
C PRO A 138 -2.97 10.30 7.27
N SER A 139 -3.51 11.03 6.29
CA SER A 139 -3.33 10.72 4.87
C SER A 139 -1.87 10.71 4.41
N VAL A 140 -1.03 11.60 4.95
CA VAL A 140 0.38 11.73 4.59
C VAL A 140 1.16 10.54 5.12
N ILE A 141 0.97 10.18 6.39
CA ILE A 141 1.67 9.01 6.97
C ILE A 141 1.18 7.70 6.36
N GLN A 142 -0.10 7.58 6.01
CA GLN A 142 -0.65 6.40 5.32
C GLN A 142 -0.04 6.26 3.92
N ASN A 143 0.06 7.36 3.17
CA ASN A 143 0.72 7.35 1.86
C ASN A 143 2.20 6.98 1.99
N MET A 144 2.90 7.53 2.98
CA MET A 144 4.29 7.18 3.23
C MET A 144 4.45 5.71 3.64
N ALA A 145 3.56 5.18 4.48
CA ALA A 145 3.59 3.77 4.87
C ALA A 145 3.40 2.82 3.69
N VAL A 146 2.52 3.14 2.75
CA VAL A 146 2.36 2.32 1.53
C VAL A 146 3.60 2.43 0.64
N ARG A 147 4.14 3.63 0.43
CA ARG A 147 5.38 3.79 -0.35
C ARG A 147 6.57 3.06 0.27
N PHE A 148 6.74 3.18 1.58
CA PHE A 148 7.74 2.43 2.35
C PHE A 148 7.58 0.92 2.18
N ALA A 149 6.34 0.41 2.28
CA ALA A 149 6.07 -1.02 2.12
C ALA A 149 6.31 -1.52 0.70
N ILE A 150 5.99 -0.70 -0.32
CA ILE A 150 6.31 -1.00 -1.72
C ILE A 150 7.83 -1.08 -1.92
N ALA A 151 8.58 -0.08 -1.44
CA ALA A 151 10.04 -0.07 -1.52
C ALA A 151 10.67 -1.29 -0.82
N MET A 152 10.12 -1.69 0.33
CA MET A 152 10.53 -2.90 1.04
C MET A 152 10.24 -4.18 0.22
N ALA A 153 9.06 -4.28 -0.41
CA ALA A 153 8.69 -5.42 -1.25
C ALA A 153 9.55 -5.53 -2.53
N LYS A 154 10.00 -4.39 -3.05
CA LYS A 154 10.90 -4.30 -4.21
C LYS A 154 12.38 -4.50 -3.85
N GLU A 155 12.67 -4.74 -2.57
CA GLU A 155 14.03 -4.88 -2.06
C GLU A 155 14.94 -3.66 -2.32
N GLU A 156 14.39 -2.44 -2.34
CA GLU A 156 15.11 -1.19 -2.69
C GLU A 156 16.00 -0.65 -1.54
N TYR A 157 15.91 -1.25 -0.35
CA TYR A 157 16.75 -0.90 0.80
C TYR A 157 17.95 -1.86 0.92
N ASP A 158 19.04 -1.39 1.51
CA ASP A 158 20.21 -2.24 1.77
C ASP A 158 19.97 -3.19 2.96
N PHE A 159 19.37 -4.34 2.68
CA PHE A 159 19.12 -5.39 3.68
C PHE A 159 20.38 -6.13 4.14
N THR A 160 21.58 -5.69 3.75
CA THR A 160 22.84 -6.21 4.31
C THR A 160 23.34 -5.39 5.50
N ASP A 161 22.87 -4.14 5.66
CA ASP A 161 23.22 -3.28 6.79
C ASP A 161 22.24 -3.47 7.96
N CYS A 162 22.76 -3.95 9.11
CA CYS A 162 22.00 -4.13 10.34
C CYS A 162 21.26 -2.86 10.79
N LYS A 163 21.83 -1.67 10.59
CA LYS A 163 21.17 -0.41 10.97
C LYS A 163 19.96 -0.12 10.10
N VAL A 164 20.03 -0.46 8.81
CA VAL A 164 18.93 -0.33 7.86
C VAL A 164 17.81 -1.30 8.25
N ILE A 165 18.16 -2.56 8.55
CA ILE A 165 17.21 -3.58 9.02
C ILE A 165 16.50 -3.13 10.31
N ASP A 166 17.25 -2.62 11.29
CA ASP A 166 16.69 -2.12 12.55
C ASP A 166 15.72 -0.97 12.30
N GLN A 167 16.08 -0.03 11.42
CA GLN A 167 15.22 1.10 11.09
C GLN A 167 13.92 0.65 10.39
N ILE A 168 14.02 -0.27 9.44
CA ILE A 168 12.86 -0.88 8.76
C ILE A 168 11.96 -1.58 9.79
N TYR A 169 12.53 -2.36 10.70
CA TYR A 169 11.79 -3.02 11.77
C TYR A 169 10.98 -2.00 12.61
N TRP A 170 11.61 -0.89 13.00
CA TRP A 170 10.94 0.14 13.79
C TRP A 170 9.78 0.81 13.04
N PHE A 171 9.94 1.07 11.74
CA PHE A 171 8.86 1.61 10.92
C PHE A 171 7.69 0.64 10.76
N VAL A 172 7.97 -0.65 10.55
CA VAL A 172 6.93 -1.69 10.53
C VAL A 172 6.21 -1.72 11.87
N MET A 173 6.94 -1.72 12.99
CA MET A 173 6.36 -1.68 14.34
C MET A 173 5.49 -0.44 14.57
N PHE A 174 5.94 0.73 14.13
CA PHE A 174 5.17 1.97 14.18
C PHE A 174 3.82 1.83 13.45
N ILE A 175 3.85 1.37 12.20
CA ILE A 175 2.65 1.18 11.37
C ILE A 175 1.67 0.21 12.02
N LEU A 176 2.17 -0.92 12.53
CA LEU A 176 1.32 -1.96 13.12
C LEU A 176 0.70 -1.53 14.45
N SER A 177 1.41 -0.73 15.24
CA SER A 177 0.99 -0.27 16.58
C SER A 177 0.01 0.90 16.54
N ALA A 178 0.14 1.80 15.55
CA ALA A 178 -0.68 3.00 15.39
C ALA A 178 -2.04 2.68 14.70
N TYR A 179 -2.81 1.74 15.27
CA TYR A 179 -3.99 1.15 14.65
C TYR A 179 -5.08 2.15 14.21
N LYS A 180 -5.29 3.21 15.00
CA LYS A 180 -6.26 4.28 14.72
C LYS A 180 -5.95 5.03 13.42
N PHE A 181 -4.69 5.06 13.00
CA PHE A 181 -4.24 5.88 11.88
C PHE A 181 -4.01 5.09 10.61
N PHE A 182 -3.61 3.82 10.71
CA PHE A 182 -3.30 3.01 9.53
C PHE A 182 -4.46 2.10 9.09
N GLY A 183 -5.50 1.94 9.91
CA GLY A 183 -6.61 1.07 9.57
C GLY A 183 -6.21 -0.40 9.49
N SER A 184 -7.18 -1.26 9.21
CA SER A 184 -7.01 -2.71 9.34
C SER A 184 -6.34 -3.35 8.11
N ARG A 185 -6.71 -2.91 6.90
CA ARG A 185 -6.24 -3.47 5.62
C ARG A 185 -4.79 -3.08 5.32
N LEU A 186 -4.43 -1.81 5.47
CA LEU A 186 -3.05 -1.36 5.25
C LEU A 186 -2.09 -2.08 6.19
N ARG A 187 -2.39 -2.13 7.50
CA ARG A 187 -1.55 -2.87 8.46
C ARG A 187 -1.41 -4.35 8.11
N HIS A 188 -2.47 -4.98 7.62
CA HIS A 188 -2.42 -6.37 7.17
C HIS A 188 -1.42 -6.55 6.02
N HIS A 189 -1.50 -5.71 4.99
CA HIS A 189 -0.63 -5.80 3.82
C HIS A 189 0.82 -5.44 4.15
N VAL A 190 1.05 -4.43 4.99
CA VAL A 190 2.40 -4.11 5.49
C VAL A 190 2.99 -5.28 6.27
N TYR A 191 2.20 -5.92 7.13
CA TYR A 191 2.63 -7.13 7.81
C TYR A 191 2.99 -8.24 6.81
N LYS A 192 2.16 -8.48 5.80
CA LYS A 192 2.40 -9.55 4.83
C LYS A 192 3.72 -9.34 4.08
N ILE A 193 4.00 -8.13 3.66
CA ILE A 193 5.28 -7.80 3.03
C ILE A 193 6.42 -8.00 4.04
N ALA A 194 6.29 -7.47 5.26
CA ALA A 194 7.31 -7.67 6.28
C ALA A 194 7.53 -9.16 6.57
N GLU A 195 6.48 -9.98 6.54
CA GLU A 195 6.51 -11.42 6.77
C GLU A 195 7.33 -12.15 5.71
N HIS A 196 7.22 -11.77 4.45
CA HIS A 196 8.11 -12.26 3.39
C HIS A 196 9.56 -11.85 3.64
N CYS A 197 9.78 -10.68 4.23
CA CYS A 197 11.10 -10.17 4.64
C CYS A 197 11.57 -10.70 6.02
N PHE A 198 10.85 -11.62 6.68
CA PHE A 198 11.18 -12.04 8.05
C PHE A 198 12.50 -12.79 8.22
N SER A 199 13.05 -13.36 7.15
CA SER A 199 14.42 -13.88 7.18
C SER A 199 15.47 -12.81 7.52
N LEU A 200 15.12 -11.53 7.33
CA LEU A 200 16.01 -10.39 7.52
C LEU A 200 16.03 -9.90 8.98
N PHE A 201 15.02 -10.21 9.79
CA PHE A 201 14.98 -9.79 11.19
C PHE A 201 15.50 -10.87 12.14
N GLU A 202 16.17 -10.44 13.21
CA GLU A 202 16.56 -11.35 14.27
C GLU A 202 15.34 -12.06 14.91
N PRO A 203 15.48 -13.33 15.37
CA PRO A 203 14.38 -14.10 15.95
C PRO A 203 13.63 -13.41 17.11
N LEU A 204 14.32 -12.57 17.88
CA LEU A 204 13.72 -11.79 18.97
C LEU A 204 12.77 -10.71 18.47
N LEU A 205 13.12 -10.04 17.37
CA LEU A 205 12.32 -9.01 16.72
C LEU A 205 11.04 -9.63 16.11
N LEU A 206 11.16 -10.82 15.51
CA LEU A 206 10.03 -11.58 14.97
C LEU A 206 8.97 -11.92 16.01
N LYS A 207 9.37 -12.17 17.26
CA LYS A 207 8.43 -12.49 18.36
C LYS A 207 7.54 -11.30 18.69
N SER A 208 8.07 -10.08 18.67
CA SER A 208 7.34 -8.85 18.95
C SER A 208 6.32 -8.55 17.84
N LEU A 209 6.75 -8.67 16.58
CA LEU A 209 5.86 -8.53 15.42
C LEU A 209 4.67 -9.49 15.51
N LYS A 210 4.95 -10.80 15.66
CA LYS A 210 3.92 -11.85 15.75
C LYS A 210 2.88 -11.57 16.86
N LYS A 211 3.32 -11.10 18.03
CA LYS A 211 2.41 -10.73 19.13
C LYS A 211 1.48 -9.58 18.75
N LEU A 212 1.99 -8.56 18.06
CA LEU A 212 1.26 -7.35 17.73
C LEU A 212 0.12 -7.61 16.71
N ILE A 213 0.32 -8.57 15.83
CA ILE A 213 -0.70 -8.99 14.86
C ILE A 213 -1.76 -9.87 15.50
N GLN A 214 -1.37 -10.79 16.38
CA GLN A 214 -2.34 -11.57 17.15
C GLN A 214 -3.26 -10.65 17.94
N ARG A 215 -2.77 -9.52 18.44
CA ARG A 215 -3.58 -8.48 19.08
C ARG A 215 -4.47 -7.77 18.07
N THR A 216 -3.92 -7.30 16.95
CA THR A 216 -4.68 -6.65 15.87
C THR A 216 -5.86 -7.51 15.39
N GLN A 217 -5.65 -8.82 15.21
CA GLN A 217 -6.70 -9.77 14.82
C GLN A 217 -7.74 -10.01 15.93
N LYS A 218 -7.35 -9.91 17.21
CA LYS A 218 -8.26 -10.03 18.35
C LYS A 218 -9.10 -8.78 18.54
N ASP A 219 -8.52 -7.60 18.36
CA ASP A 219 -9.22 -6.32 18.50
C ASP A 219 -10.27 -6.16 17.39
N GLU A 220 -9.96 -6.52 16.15
CA GLU A 220 -10.94 -6.57 15.05
C GLU A 220 -12.14 -7.47 15.35
N LYS A 221 -11.90 -8.66 15.93
CA LYS A 221 -12.98 -9.57 16.34
C LYS A 221 -13.85 -8.96 17.45
N LYS A 222 -13.27 -8.17 18.35
CA LYS A 222 -13.99 -7.52 19.44
C LYS A 222 -14.92 -6.41 18.92
N TYR A 223 -14.47 -5.62 17.94
CA TYR A 223 -15.29 -4.58 17.29
C TYR A 223 -16.46 -5.16 16.47
N LEU A 224 -16.26 -6.31 15.81
CA LEU A 224 -17.33 -7.02 15.10
C LEU A 224 -18.41 -7.58 16.03
N ILE A 225 -18.06 -7.97 17.26
CA ILE A 225 -19.01 -8.49 18.26
C ILE A 225 -19.80 -7.34 18.91
N THR A 226 -19.25 -6.13 19.00
CA THR A 226 -19.96 -4.96 19.55
C THR A 226 -20.90 -4.27 18.57
N ASN A 227 -20.84 -4.59 17.27
CA ASN A 227 -21.66 -3.98 16.22
C ASN A 227 -22.83 -4.87 15.75
N GLU A 228 -23.27 -5.83 16.57
CA GLU A 228 -24.50 -6.61 16.29
C GLU A 228 -25.79 -5.77 16.38
N ASP A 229 -25.71 -4.48 16.75
CA ASP A 229 -26.77 -3.48 16.55
C ASP A 229 -26.57 -2.68 15.24
N GLY A 230 -26.41 -3.39 14.12
CA GLY A 230 -27.00 -3.05 12.81
C GLY A 230 -26.83 -1.64 12.21
N ILE A 231 -25.75 -0.90 12.46
CA ILE A 231 -25.40 0.30 11.68
C ILE A 231 -23.91 0.30 11.37
N ASP A 232 -23.58 0.13 10.09
CA ASP A 232 -22.23 0.33 9.55
C ASP A 232 -21.92 1.84 9.62
N PRO A 233 -20.89 2.28 10.36
CA PRO A 233 -20.57 3.69 10.39
C PRO A 233 -19.89 4.03 9.06
N ASP A 234 -20.61 4.74 8.20
CA ASP A 234 -20.03 5.49 7.08
C ASP A 234 -18.75 6.19 7.56
N GLU A 235 -17.61 5.86 6.94
CA GLU A 235 -16.28 6.41 7.26
C GLU A 235 -16.17 7.94 7.03
N ASP A 236 -17.27 8.63 6.68
CA ASP A 236 -17.33 10.07 6.42
C ASP A 236 -18.00 10.91 7.52
N ASN A 237 -18.54 10.31 8.60
CA ASN A 237 -19.09 11.08 9.73
C ASN A 237 -18.07 11.27 10.87
N LEU A 238 -17.09 12.14 10.61
CA LEU A 238 -16.11 12.65 11.58
C LEU A 238 -16.69 13.68 12.57
N SER A 239 -17.92 13.49 13.04
CA SER A 239 -18.53 14.34 14.07
C SER A 239 -19.25 13.50 15.12
N SER A 240 -18.50 12.86 16.02
CA SER A 240 -18.88 12.53 17.42
C SER A 240 -17.87 11.58 18.08
N LEU A 241 -16.56 11.82 17.94
CA LEU A 241 -15.50 11.00 18.57
C LEU A 241 -14.79 11.75 19.71
N GLU A 242 -15.54 12.50 20.50
CA GLU A 242 -15.07 13.07 21.78
C GLU A 242 -15.31 12.16 22.99
N GLN A 243 -15.86 10.96 22.82
CA GLN A 243 -16.09 10.06 23.95
C GLN A 243 -15.70 8.63 23.60
N LEU A 244 -14.44 8.29 23.89
CA LEU A 244 -14.01 7.00 24.46
C LEU A 244 -12.48 7.06 24.65
N CYS A 245 -12.08 7.82 25.69
CA CYS A 245 -10.84 7.57 26.40
C CYS A 245 -10.89 6.18 27.06
N ASP A 246 -9.70 5.61 27.31
CA ASP A 246 -9.43 4.34 27.98
C ASP A 246 -9.56 3.04 27.18
N ILE A 247 -8.65 2.83 26.22
CA ILE A 247 -8.13 1.48 25.95
C ILE A 247 -6.60 1.54 25.75
N SER A 248 -5.88 0.99 26.74
CA SER A 248 -4.48 0.53 26.74
C SER A 248 -3.35 1.59 26.73
N SER A 249 -2.96 1.98 27.94
CA SER A 249 -1.72 2.68 28.33
C SER A 249 -0.43 1.85 28.16
N GLU A 250 -0.27 1.11 27.06
CA GLU A 250 1.02 0.48 26.77
C GLU A 250 1.96 1.54 26.18
N LYS A 251 2.84 2.06 27.04
CA LYS A 251 3.93 2.98 26.71
C LYS A 251 4.61 2.53 25.42
N TRP A 252 4.60 3.42 24.43
CA TRP A 252 5.44 3.30 23.26
C TRP A 252 6.88 2.99 23.70
N PRO A 253 7.63 2.11 22.99
CA PRO A 253 9.01 1.87 23.31
C PRO A 253 9.75 3.21 23.38
N ARG A 254 10.25 3.58 24.57
CA ARG A 254 10.94 4.86 24.85
C ARG A 254 12.18 5.13 23.98
N TYR A 255 12.50 4.23 23.05
CA TYR A 255 13.62 4.31 22.12
C TYR A 255 13.28 5.01 20.79
N ILE A 256 12.03 5.45 20.57
CA ILE A 256 11.63 6.19 19.34
C ILE A 256 12.32 7.56 19.24
N LEU A 257 12.90 8.07 20.33
CA LEU A 257 13.78 9.22 20.27
C LEU A 257 15.13 8.82 20.84
N GLY A 258 16.09 8.56 19.96
CA GLY A 258 17.50 8.79 20.23
C GLY A 258 17.80 10.28 20.46
N ILE A 259 17.03 10.91 21.36
CA ILE A 259 17.50 12.07 22.10
C ILE A 259 18.19 11.47 23.31
N GLU A 260 19.48 11.17 23.13
CA GLU A 260 20.40 11.38 24.24
C GLU A 260 20.14 12.81 24.71
N ILE A 261 19.40 12.96 25.81
CA ILE A 261 19.60 14.11 26.67
C ILE A 261 21.01 13.89 27.18
N ARG A 262 22.00 14.41 26.44
CA ARG A 262 23.27 14.79 27.05
C ARG A 262 22.88 15.76 28.16
N GLY A 263 22.83 15.24 29.38
CA GLY A 263 23.00 16.05 30.55
C GLY A 263 24.36 16.72 30.38
N ASN A 264 24.35 18.01 30.04
CA ASN A 264 25.45 18.87 30.38
C ASN A 264 25.30 19.15 31.88
N ASP A 265 26.00 18.34 32.68
CA ASP A 265 26.77 18.87 33.80
C ASP A 265 28.18 19.20 33.29
#